data_AF-A0A2E2FPI0-F1
#
_entry.id   AF-A0A2E2FPI0-F1
#
_cell.length_a   1.000
_cell.length_b   1.000
_cell.length_c   1.000
_cell.angle_alpha   90.00
_cell.angle_beta   90.00
_cell.angle_gamma   90.00
#
_symmetry.space_group_name_H-M   'P 1'
#
loop_
_entity.id
_entity.type
_entity.pdbx_description
1 polymer ?
#
loop_
_entity_poly.entity_id
_entity_poly.type
_entity_poly.pdbx_seq_one_letter_code
_entity_poly.pdbx_strand_id
1 'polypeptide(L)'
;MVHRIIKAGIGLVFLSLLVGTQSCYYDNEEELYPESFNCDTTGITYDEKIGAIVAQNCATSGCHDGNSGAIELINYSAVKAIVDNGKLEERVLVQKNMPPSQNLTTCEYQQLELWIFNGAPEN
;
A
#
# COMPACT_ATOMS: atom_id res chain seq x y z
N MET A 1 -79.30 -16.65 12.54
CA MET A 1 -78.74 -16.14 13.82
C MET A 1 -78.58 -17.37 14.71
N VAL A 2 -77.38 -17.85 15.04
CA VAL A 2 -76.37 -17.21 15.90
C VAL A 2 -74.97 -17.72 15.49
N HIS A 3 -73.96 -16.82 15.43
CA HIS A 3 -72.56 -17.17 15.16
C HIS A 3 -71.89 -17.79 16.40
N ARG A 4 -70.99 -18.77 16.18
CA ARG A 4 -69.94 -19.12 17.15
C ARG A 4 -68.59 -19.25 16.45
N ILE A 5 -67.73 -18.30 16.77
CA ILE A 5 -66.32 -18.20 16.38
C ILE A 5 -65.52 -18.99 17.41
N ILE A 6 -64.70 -19.96 16.97
CA ILE A 6 -63.69 -20.63 17.80
C ILE A 6 -62.32 -20.26 17.22
N LYS A 7 -61.45 -19.80 18.13
CA LYS A 7 -60.20 -19.07 17.91
C LYS A 7 -59.23 -19.82 17.00
N ALA A 8 -58.79 -19.16 15.93
CA ALA A 8 -57.70 -19.64 15.09
C ALA A 8 -56.38 -19.54 15.87
N GLY A 9 -55.85 -20.68 16.31
CA GLY A 9 -54.46 -20.80 16.73
C GLY A 9 -53.59 -20.80 15.48
N ILE A 10 -53.11 -19.64 15.08
CA ILE A 10 -52.16 -19.51 13.98
C ILE A 10 -50.77 -19.60 14.58
N GLY A 11 -50.16 -20.77 14.39
CA GLY A 11 -48.78 -21.05 14.72
C GLY A 11 -47.83 -20.15 13.94
N LEU A 12 -46.82 -19.66 14.65
CA LEU A 12 -45.42 -19.59 14.24
C LEU A 12 -45.15 -19.65 12.73
N VAL A 13 -45.00 -18.48 12.09
CA VAL A 13 -44.11 -18.32 10.93
C VAL A 13 -43.25 -17.09 11.18
N PHE A 14 -41.99 -17.37 11.49
CA PHE A 14 -40.90 -16.42 11.58
C PHE A 14 -40.53 -15.89 10.19
N LEU A 15 -39.86 -14.73 10.18
CA LEU A 15 -38.84 -14.32 9.20
C LEU A 15 -39.32 -13.64 7.90
N SER A 16 -39.19 -12.30 7.84
CA SER A 16 -38.28 -11.65 6.86
C SER A 16 -38.03 -10.20 7.27
N LEU A 17 -36.96 -10.03 8.03
CA LEU A 17 -36.32 -8.76 8.37
C LEU A 17 -35.81 -8.10 7.07
N LEU A 18 -36.11 -6.81 6.91
CA LEU A 18 -35.47 -5.94 5.92
C LEU A 18 -33.95 -6.09 6.02
N VAL A 19 -33.31 -6.63 4.99
CA VAL A 19 -31.87 -6.50 4.80
C VAL A 19 -31.65 -5.85 3.44
N GLY A 20 -31.63 -4.53 3.43
CA GLY A 20 -31.02 -3.78 2.34
C GLY A 20 -29.52 -3.97 2.46
N THR A 21 -28.95 -4.91 1.71
CA THR A 21 -27.50 -5.03 1.59
C THR A 21 -26.99 -3.89 0.72
N GLN A 22 -26.72 -2.74 1.36
CA GLN A 22 -25.85 -1.71 0.82
C GLN A 22 -24.45 -2.34 0.76
N SER A 23 -24.14 -3.07 -0.31
CA SER A 23 -22.78 -3.49 -0.58
C SER A 23 -22.01 -2.25 -1.04
N CYS A 24 -21.30 -1.61 -0.11
CA CYS A 24 -20.17 -0.78 -0.51
C CYS A 24 -19.14 -1.73 -1.12
N TYR A 25 -19.19 -1.88 -2.44
CA TYR A 25 -18.11 -2.48 -3.19
C TYR A 25 -16.95 -1.48 -3.14
N TYR A 26 -15.84 -1.90 -2.54
CA TYR A 26 -14.61 -1.14 -2.60
C TYR A 26 -14.00 -1.40 -3.98
N ASP A 27 -14.16 -0.45 -4.90
CA ASP A 27 -13.42 -0.47 -6.16
C ASP A 27 -11.93 -0.38 -5.81
N ASN A 28 -11.15 -1.38 -6.21
CA ASN A 28 -9.69 -1.29 -6.18
C ASN A 28 -9.29 -0.31 -7.29
N GLU A 29 -8.77 0.85 -6.90
CA GLU A 29 -8.39 1.94 -7.82
C GLU A 29 -7.36 1.47 -8.88
N GLU A 30 -6.61 0.40 -8.57
CA GLU A 30 -5.63 -0.26 -9.43
C GLU A 30 -6.28 -1.07 -10.59
N GLU A 31 -7.52 -1.53 -10.44
CA GLU A 31 -8.30 -2.19 -11.51
C GLU A 31 -8.87 -1.17 -12.50
N LEU A 32 -9.19 0.05 -12.03
CA LEU A 32 -9.82 1.10 -12.84
C LEU A 32 -8.81 1.81 -13.76
N TYR A 33 -7.54 1.85 -13.36
CA TYR A 33 -6.45 2.46 -14.13
C TYR A 33 -5.32 1.45 -14.29
N PRO A 34 -5.35 0.59 -15.32
CA PRO A 34 -4.21 -0.26 -15.62
C PRO A 34 -3.03 0.65 -16.00
N GLU A 35 -2.15 0.91 -15.05
CA GLU A 35 -0.83 1.50 -15.26
C GLU A 35 -0.19 0.77 -16.44
N SER A 36 0.17 1.49 -17.49
CA SER A 36 0.81 0.90 -18.66
C SER A 36 2.17 0.33 -18.22
N PHE A 37 2.22 -0.98 -17.98
CA PHE A 37 3.37 -1.72 -17.49
C PHE A 37 4.50 -1.77 -18.53
N ASN A 38 5.30 -0.71 -18.59
CA ASN A 38 6.71 -0.81 -18.94
C ASN A 38 7.51 -0.39 -17.71
N CYS A 39 7.51 -1.26 -16.69
CA CYS A 39 8.45 -1.08 -15.59
C CYS A 39 9.84 -1.48 -16.08
N ASP A 40 10.72 -0.51 -16.25
CA ASP A 40 12.09 -0.77 -16.62
C ASP A 40 12.87 -1.32 -15.42
N THR A 41 13.13 -2.62 -15.45
CA THR A 41 13.88 -3.37 -14.43
C THR A 41 15.35 -3.58 -14.80
N THR A 42 15.84 -2.94 -15.86
CA THR A 42 17.24 -3.07 -16.30
C THR A 42 18.13 -2.04 -15.62
N GLY A 43 19.40 -2.41 -15.34
CA GLY A 43 20.41 -1.47 -14.82
C GLY A 43 20.01 -0.78 -13.51
N ILE A 44 19.38 -1.49 -12.57
CA ILE A 44 18.91 -0.88 -11.32
C ILE A 44 20.09 -0.60 -10.39
N THR A 45 20.44 0.67 -10.26
CA THR A 45 21.48 1.18 -9.36
C THR A 45 20.95 2.38 -8.59
N TYR A 46 21.69 2.83 -7.58
CA TYR A 46 21.31 4.04 -6.86
C TYR A 46 21.32 5.26 -7.78
N ASP A 47 22.39 5.45 -8.53
CA ASP A 47 22.57 6.65 -9.35
C ASP A 47 21.59 6.71 -10.54
N GLU A 48 21.23 5.56 -11.12
CA GLU A 48 20.33 5.51 -12.27
C GLU A 48 18.86 5.63 -11.89
N LYS A 49 18.42 4.99 -10.79
CA LYS A 49 16.99 4.84 -10.48
C LYS A 49 16.63 5.08 -9.03
N ILE A 50 17.30 4.40 -8.09
CA ILE A 50 16.82 4.38 -6.71
C ILE A 50 16.98 5.74 -6.02
N GLY A 51 18.04 6.48 -6.32
CA GLY A 51 18.23 7.84 -5.81
C GLY A 51 17.07 8.76 -6.17
N ALA A 52 16.53 8.64 -7.38
CA ALA A 52 15.35 9.40 -7.80
C ALA A 52 14.09 8.99 -7.02
N ILE A 53 13.88 7.70 -6.77
CA ILE A 53 12.76 7.21 -5.95
C ILE A 53 12.85 7.75 -4.52
N VAL A 54 14.04 7.66 -3.91
CA VAL A 54 14.29 8.15 -2.55
C VAL A 54 14.05 9.65 -2.47
N ALA A 55 14.56 10.42 -3.42
CA ALA A 55 14.38 11.88 -3.45
C ALA A 55 12.91 12.29 -3.58
N GLN A 56 12.14 11.60 -4.42
CA GLN A 56 10.75 11.95 -4.71
C GLN A 56 9.77 11.51 -3.62
N ASN A 57 10.03 10.36 -2.98
CA ASN A 57 9.06 9.71 -2.11
C ASN A 57 9.46 9.72 -0.63
N CYS A 58 10.76 9.83 -0.31
CA CYS A 58 11.26 9.65 1.06
C CYS A 58 11.93 10.92 1.59
N ALA A 59 12.93 11.43 0.89
CA ALA A 59 13.72 12.61 1.26
C ALA A 59 13.01 13.92 0.87
N THR A 60 11.72 14.00 1.16
CA THR A 60 10.88 15.17 0.92
C THR A 60 10.87 16.09 2.14
N SER A 61 10.56 17.36 1.90
CA SER A 61 10.52 18.39 2.94
C SER A 61 9.65 17.94 4.12
N GLY A 62 10.24 17.85 5.31
CA GLY A 62 9.54 17.42 6.52
C GLY A 62 9.62 15.92 6.85
N CYS A 63 10.17 15.07 5.99
CA CYS A 63 10.15 13.62 6.17
C CYS A 63 11.52 12.96 6.32
N HIS A 64 12.47 13.12 5.39
CA HIS A 64 13.84 12.59 5.49
C HIS A 64 14.86 13.45 4.74
N ASP A 65 14.60 14.76 4.68
CA ASP A 65 15.31 15.77 3.89
C ASP A 65 16.69 16.18 4.46
N GLY A 66 17.14 15.54 5.54
CA GLY A 66 18.38 15.91 6.26
C GLY A 66 18.16 16.93 7.38
N ASN A 67 16.97 17.51 7.51
CA ASN A 67 16.62 18.47 8.56
C ASN A 67 15.40 18.03 9.37
N SER A 68 14.64 17.07 8.84
CA SER A 68 13.41 16.50 9.38
C SER A 68 13.48 14.98 9.30
N GLY A 69 12.71 14.32 10.16
CA GLY A 69 12.75 12.87 10.30
C GLY A 69 13.87 12.40 11.23
N ALA A 70 13.76 11.16 11.71
CA ALA A 70 14.73 10.58 12.64
C ALA A 70 16.02 10.10 11.96
N ILE A 71 16.01 9.98 10.64
CA ILE A 71 17.12 9.53 9.80
C ILE A 71 17.17 10.40 8.54
N GLU A 72 18.37 10.58 8.01
CA GLU A 72 18.62 11.36 6.80
C GLU A 72 18.83 10.42 5.61
N LEU A 73 18.19 10.71 4.47
CA LEU A 73 18.30 9.91 3.24
C LEU A 73 18.88 10.76 2.09
N ILE A 74 19.95 11.49 2.39
CA ILE A 74 20.50 12.55 1.53
C ILE A 74 21.54 12.08 0.51
N ASN A 75 22.04 10.84 0.63
CA ASN A 75 23.03 10.25 -0.29
C ASN A 75 23.01 8.71 -0.22
N TYR A 76 23.72 8.06 -1.15
CA TYR A 76 23.82 6.60 -1.23
C TYR A 76 24.25 5.97 0.10
N SER A 77 25.33 6.47 0.72
CA SER A 77 25.85 5.89 1.98
C SER A 77 24.82 5.91 3.10
N ALA A 78 24.04 6.98 3.21
CA ALA A 78 22.98 7.10 4.21
C ALA A 78 21.84 6.11 3.92
N VAL A 79 21.40 6.00 2.66
CA VAL A 79 20.36 5.04 2.26
C VAL A 79 20.84 3.60 2.45
N LYS A 80 22.06 3.28 2.03
CA LYS A 80 22.68 1.95 2.15
C LYS A 80 22.77 1.50 3.60
N ALA A 81 23.07 2.40 4.54
CA ALA A 81 23.07 2.06 5.96
C ALA A 81 21.69 1.63 6.49
N ILE A 82 20.60 2.13 5.91
CA ILE A 82 19.21 1.76 6.26
C ILE A 82 18.78 0.47 5.55
N VAL A 83 19.29 0.22 4.35
CA VAL A 83 19.15 -1.08 3.68
C VAL A 83 19.87 -2.17 4.49
N ASP A 84 21.12 -1.93 4.89
CA ASP A 84 21.97 -2.93 5.56
C ASP A 84 21.49 -3.29 6.96
N ASN A 85 20.72 -2.43 7.60
CA ASN A 85 20.07 -2.72 8.88
C ASN A 85 18.64 -3.27 8.73
N GLY A 86 18.19 -3.55 7.50
CA GLY A 86 16.90 -4.15 7.15
C GLY A 86 15.69 -3.24 7.31
N LYS A 87 15.86 -1.99 7.79
CA LYS A 87 14.72 -1.10 8.05
C LYS A 87 14.05 -0.61 6.79
N LEU A 88 14.79 -0.42 5.69
CA LEU A 88 14.17 0.01 4.44
C LEU A 88 13.20 -1.06 3.94
N GLU A 89 13.65 -2.31 3.87
CA GLU A 89 12.82 -3.45 3.48
C GLU A 89 11.61 -3.61 4.41
N GLU A 90 11.82 -3.62 5.72
CA GLU A 90 10.74 -3.80 6.69
C GLU A 90 9.66 -2.71 6.57
N ARG A 91 10.06 -1.44 6.41
CA ARG A 91 9.13 -0.31 6.46
C ARG A 91 8.47 -0.04 5.11
N VAL A 92 9.20 -0.21 4.02
CA VAL A 92 8.76 0.14 2.66
C VAL A 92 8.17 -1.07 1.95
N LEU A 93 8.78 -2.26 2.05
CA LEU A 93 8.36 -3.44 1.28
C LEU A 93 7.42 -4.36 2.06
N VAL A 94 7.67 -4.57 3.34
CA VAL A 94 6.88 -5.48 4.19
C VAL A 94 5.67 -4.76 4.79
N GLN A 95 5.90 -3.76 5.64
CA GLN A 95 4.82 -3.04 6.33
C GLN A 95 4.10 -2.03 5.44
N LYS A 96 4.77 -1.57 4.38
CA LYS A 96 4.27 -0.53 3.46
C LYS A 96 3.69 0.68 4.20
N ASN A 97 4.36 1.10 5.29
CA ASN A 97 3.94 2.24 6.12
C ASN A 97 4.85 3.46 5.97
N MET A 98 5.78 3.39 5.01
CA MET A 98 6.58 4.50 4.52
C MET A 98 6.61 4.43 2.98
N PRO A 99 6.30 5.52 2.27
CA PRO A 99 5.90 6.83 2.79
C PRO A 99 4.49 6.79 3.44
N PRO A 100 4.18 7.68 4.41
CA PRO A 100 2.93 7.61 5.16
C PRO A 100 1.73 8.23 4.43
N SER A 101 1.96 9.12 3.47
CA SER A 101 0.91 9.89 2.79
C SER A 101 0.57 9.36 1.41
N GLN A 102 1.52 8.73 0.72
CA GLN A 102 1.38 8.21 -0.63
C GLN A 102 2.22 6.93 -0.73
N ASN A 103 1.60 5.88 -1.26
CA ASN A 103 2.30 4.63 -1.54
C ASN A 103 3.18 4.79 -2.78
N LEU A 104 4.25 4.01 -2.85
CA LEU A 104 5.01 3.86 -4.08
C LEU A 104 4.15 3.19 -5.15
N THR A 105 4.46 3.47 -6.40
CA THR A 105 3.90 2.75 -7.55
C THR A 105 4.37 1.30 -7.55
N THR A 106 3.65 0.43 -8.26
CA THR A 106 4.04 -0.98 -8.40
C THR A 106 5.43 -1.14 -9.04
N CYS A 107 5.82 -0.25 -9.96
CA CYS A 107 7.16 -0.28 -10.55
C CYS A 107 8.26 0.15 -9.56
N GLU A 108 8.02 1.18 -8.75
CA GLU A 108 8.99 1.62 -7.74
C GLU A 108 9.22 0.55 -6.67
N TYR A 109 8.17 -0.16 -6.23
CA TYR A 109 8.33 -1.33 -5.36
C TYR A 109 9.21 -2.39 -6.00
N GLN A 110 8.94 -2.75 -7.27
CA GLN A 110 9.73 -3.76 -8.00
C GLN A 110 11.19 -3.34 -8.17
N GLN A 111 11.45 -2.07 -8.45
CA GLN A 111 12.82 -1.55 -8.59
C GLN A 111 13.56 -1.58 -7.25
N LEU A 112 12.92 -1.21 -6.14
CA LEU A 112 13.50 -1.30 -4.80
C LEU A 112 13.79 -2.74 -4.39
N GLU A 113 12.84 -3.66 -4.60
CA GLU A 113 13.01 -5.10 -4.34
C GLU A 113 14.23 -5.66 -5.10
N LEU A 114 14.30 -5.39 -6.41
CA LEU A 114 15.40 -5.88 -7.24
C LEU A 114 16.74 -5.25 -6.86
N TRP A 115 16.76 -3.96 -6.54
CA TRP A 115 17.97 -3.28 -6.10
C TRP A 115 18.52 -3.85 -4.80
N ILE A 116 17.67 -4.03 -3.78
CA ILE A 116 18.06 -4.62 -2.49
C ILE A 116 18.53 -6.06 -2.69
N PHE A 117 17.79 -6.85 -3.48
CA PHE A 117 18.17 -8.22 -3.81
C PHE A 117 19.55 -8.32 -4.47
N ASN A 118 19.90 -7.36 -5.34
CA ASN A 118 21.21 -7.28 -5.99
C ASN A 118 22.32 -6.67 -5.11
N GLY A 119 22.09 -6.49 -3.81
CA GLY A 119 23.07 -5.97 -2.87
C GLY A 119 23.16 -4.45 -2.81
N ALA A 120 22.14 -3.75 -3.34
CA ALA A 120 22.03 -2.30 -3.36
C ALA A 120 23.25 -1.60 -4.00
N PRO A 121 23.58 -1.88 -5.27
CA PRO A 121 24.71 -1.27 -5.97
C PRO A 121 24.52 0.25 -6.14
N GLU A 122 25.61 0.99 -6.01
CA GLU A 122 25.63 2.45 -6.24
C GLU A 122 25.57 2.78 -7.74
N ASN A 123 26.40 2.09 -8.54
CA ASN A 123 26.61 2.29 -9.99
C ASN A 123 26.42 1.00 -10.80
#